data_AF-A0A0B2UG15-F1
#
_entry.id   AF-A0A0B2UG15-F1
#
_cell.length_a   1.000
_cell.length_b   1.000
_cell.length_c   1.000
_cell.angle_alpha   90.00
_cell.angle_beta   90.00
_cell.angle_gamma   90.00
#
_symmetry.space_group_name_H-M   'P 1'
#
loop_
_entity.id
_entity.type
_entity.pdbx_description
1 polymer ?
#
loop_
_entity_poly.entity_id
_entity_poly.type
_entity_poly.pdbx_seq_one_letter_code
_entity_poly.pdbx_strand_id
1 'polypeptide(L)'
;MRRRHGRQNSNIFHMLTKNQIVELREAFNFLDVNSDTFVDRTDLENFLASIGSPFSCNEIDQMMHESGDNMTYMLFLTMIGERLSCTDSEKDIFNALKEFDDIGDGKIDESMLRHWLTEKGSCMSNDDVNLLLKGCVENGRIDCRSLATKMKYGEIITE
;
A
#
# COMPACT_ATOMS: atom_id res chain seq x y z
N MET A 1 6.28 25.04 1.82
CA MET A 1 7.39 24.38 2.54
C MET A 1 6.86 23.03 3.04
N ARG A 2 6.98 21.96 2.25
CA ARG A 2 6.51 20.61 2.65
C ARG A 2 7.38 20.16 3.83
N ARG A 3 6.75 19.85 4.97
CA ARG A 3 7.45 19.28 6.14
C ARG A 3 8.08 17.95 5.70
N ARG A 4 9.41 17.91 5.60
CA ARG A 4 10.14 16.64 5.59
C ARG A 4 9.85 15.97 6.92
N HIS A 5 9.10 14.87 6.89
CA HIS A 5 8.92 14.02 8.07
C HIS A 5 10.31 13.50 8.44
N GLY A 6 10.76 13.78 9.66
CA GLY A 6 12.05 13.33 10.15
C GLY A 6 12.09 11.81 10.11
N ARG A 7 13.18 11.23 9.57
CA ARG A 7 13.42 9.77 9.57
C ARG A 7 13.28 9.27 11.01
N GLN A 8 12.20 8.52 11.26
CA GLN A 8 11.98 7.87 12.55
C GLN A 8 12.85 6.62 12.55
N ASN A 9 14.03 6.72 13.16
CA ASN A 9 14.87 5.55 13.35
C ASN A 9 14.26 4.61 14.40
N SER A 10 14.43 3.31 14.14
CA SER A 10 14.40 2.17 15.07
C SER A 10 13.05 1.61 15.52
N ASN A 11 12.31 0.95 14.60
CA ASN A 11 11.93 -0.48 14.73
C ASN A 11 11.15 -1.02 13.50
N ILE A 12 11.60 -0.72 12.27
CA ILE A 12 10.90 -1.14 11.04
C ILE A 12 10.62 -2.65 11.00
N PHE A 13 11.52 -3.47 11.56
CA PHE A 13 11.40 -4.92 11.65
C PHE A 13 10.31 -5.41 12.62
N HIS A 14 9.84 -4.57 13.53
CA HIS A 14 8.67 -4.86 14.36
C HIS A 14 7.35 -4.44 13.70
N MET A 15 7.41 -3.58 12.68
CA MET A 15 6.23 -3.14 11.94
C MET A 15 5.85 -4.10 10.80
N LEU A 16 6.82 -4.88 10.32
CA LEU A 16 6.64 -5.87 9.27
C LEU A 16 6.64 -7.28 9.86
N THR A 17 5.72 -8.12 9.40
CA THR A 17 5.73 -9.54 9.74
C THR A 17 6.87 -10.28 9.03
N LYS A 18 7.24 -11.47 9.50
CA LYS A 18 8.26 -12.29 8.84
C LYS A 18 7.89 -12.62 7.39
N ASN A 19 6.61 -12.87 7.12
CA ASN A 19 6.12 -13.16 5.76
C ASN A 19 6.24 -11.93 4.86
N GLN A 20 5.84 -10.75 5.35
CA GLN A 20 6.01 -9.49 4.62
C GLN A 20 7.49 -9.20 4.32
N ILE A 21 8.41 -9.49 5.24
CA ILE A 21 9.85 -9.30 4.97
C ILE A 21 10.32 -10.24 3.84
N VAL A 22 9.82 -11.48 3.78
CA VAL A 22 10.16 -12.42 2.70
C VAL A 22 9.59 -11.94 1.37
N GLU A 23 8.31 -11.57 1.33
CA GLU A 23 7.65 -11.04 0.12
C GLU A 23 8.32 -9.76 -0.38
N LEU A 24 8.67 -8.83 0.51
CA LEU A 24 9.37 -7.60 0.14
C LEU A 24 10.77 -7.88 -0.41
N ARG A 25 11.45 -8.92 0.07
CA ARG A 25 12.72 -9.37 -0.51
C ARG A 25 12.53 -9.94 -1.91
N GLU A 26 11.48 -10.73 -2.12
CA GLU A 26 11.16 -11.28 -3.45
C GLU A 26 10.78 -10.17 -4.43
N ALA A 27 9.98 -9.20 -3.99
CA ALA A 27 9.64 -8.01 -4.77
C ALA A 27 10.90 -7.18 -5.12
N PHE A 28 11.82 -7.00 -4.16
CA PHE A 28 13.08 -6.30 -4.41
C PHE A 28 13.95 -7.04 -5.43
N ASN A 29 14.07 -8.37 -5.32
CA ASN A 29 14.82 -9.18 -6.29
C ASN A 29 14.20 -9.17 -7.69
N PHE A 30 12.88 -8.97 -7.78
CA PHE A 30 12.20 -8.84 -9.07
C PHE A 30 12.42 -7.45 -9.71
N LEU A 31 12.66 -6.43 -8.88
CA LEU A 31 13.06 -5.10 -9.32
C LEU A 31 14.54 -5.06 -9.73
N ASP A 32 15.43 -5.66 -8.94
CA ASP A 32 16.89 -5.74 -9.16
C ASP A 32 17.24 -6.78 -10.24
N VAL A 33 16.97 -6.43 -11.50
CA VAL A 33 17.15 -7.31 -12.66
C VAL A 33 18.62 -7.72 -12.83
N ASN A 34 19.55 -6.83 -12.51
CA ASN A 34 20.98 -7.07 -12.67
C ASN A 34 21.63 -7.76 -11.45
N SER A 35 20.89 -7.89 -10.34
CA SER A 35 21.31 -8.51 -9.07
C SER A 35 22.54 -7.84 -8.42
N ASP A 36 22.70 -6.53 -8.60
CA ASP A 36 23.80 -5.75 -8.04
C ASP A 36 23.54 -5.23 -6.62
N THR A 37 22.37 -5.57 -6.05
CA THR A 37 21.86 -5.19 -4.73
C THR A 37 21.35 -3.75 -4.61
N PHE A 38 21.28 -3.03 -5.73
CA PHE A 38 20.68 -1.72 -5.86
C PHE A 38 19.58 -1.77 -6.93
N VAL A 39 18.53 -0.97 -6.74
CA VAL A 39 17.56 -0.70 -7.80
C VAL A 39 17.86 0.69 -8.31
N ASP A 40 18.31 0.76 -9.55
CA ASP A 40 18.54 2.01 -10.27
C ASP A 40 17.39 2.34 -11.23
N ARG A 41 17.52 3.45 -11.96
CA ARG A 41 16.52 3.87 -12.95
C ARG A 41 16.31 2.81 -14.03
N THR A 42 17.38 2.18 -14.49
CA THR A 42 17.39 1.18 -15.56
C THR A 42 16.62 -0.07 -15.12
N ASP A 43 16.84 -0.50 -13.88
CA ASP A 43 16.13 -1.63 -13.28
C ASP A 43 14.62 -1.37 -13.19
N LEU A 44 14.24 -0.16 -12.74
CA LEU A 44 12.85 0.25 -12.68
C LEU A 44 12.20 0.34 -14.08
N GLU A 45 12.91 0.90 -15.07
CA GLU A 45 12.45 0.96 -16.46
C GLU A 45 12.24 -0.45 -17.05
N ASN A 46 13.19 -1.36 -16.82
CA ASN A 46 13.11 -2.75 -17.27
C ASN A 46 11.94 -3.50 -16.60
N PHE A 47 11.79 -3.33 -15.29
CA PHE A 47 10.68 -3.93 -14.55
C PHE A 47 9.33 -3.41 -15.04
N LEU A 48 9.17 -2.09 -15.19
CA LEU A 48 7.90 -1.49 -15.66
C LEU A 48 7.57 -1.91 -17.10
N ALA A 49 8.57 -2.04 -17.95
CA ALA A 49 8.42 -2.62 -19.28
C ALA A 49 7.98 -4.10 -19.22
N SER A 50 8.49 -4.88 -18.26
CA SER A 50 8.15 -6.30 -18.10
C SER A 50 6.70 -6.55 -17.69
N ILE A 51 6.10 -5.64 -16.90
CA ILE A 51 4.70 -5.73 -16.46
C ILE A 51 3.73 -5.01 -17.42
N GLY A 52 4.24 -4.41 -18.51
CA GLY A 52 3.43 -3.71 -19.51
C GLY A 52 2.78 -2.42 -18.99
N SER A 53 3.33 -1.80 -17.95
CA SER A 53 2.72 -0.63 -17.31
C SER A 53 3.01 0.66 -18.11
N PRO A 54 2.05 1.59 -18.25
CA PRO A 54 2.22 2.81 -19.04
C PRO A 54 2.80 3.98 -18.23
N PHE A 55 3.77 3.75 -17.34
CA PHE A 55 4.39 4.86 -16.61
C PHE A 55 5.25 5.70 -17.54
N SER A 56 5.11 7.02 -17.43
CA SER A 56 5.92 7.99 -18.16
C SER A 56 7.32 8.14 -17.54
N CYS A 57 8.30 8.57 -18.33
CA CYS A 57 9.64 8.88 -17.83
C CYS A 57 9.61 9.83 -16.62
N ASN A 58 8.67 10.79 -16.60
CA ASN A 58 8.50 11.73 -15.50
C ASN A 58 8.06 11.07 -14.18
N GLU A 59 7.21 10.05 -14.24
CA GLU A 59 6.78 9.31 -13.05
C GLU A 59 7.92 8.46 -12.50
N ILE A 60 8.71 7.83 -13.39
CA ILE A 60 9.93 7.11 -13.01
C ILE A 60 10.94 8.05 -12.37
N ASP A 61 11.16 9.23 -12.95
CA ASP A 61 12.04 10.25 -12.39
C ASP A 61 11.57 10.73 -11.01
N GLN A 62 10.25 10.87 -10.82
CA GLN A 62 9.69 11.20 -9.52
C GLN A 62 9.91 10.06 -8.50
N MET A 63 9.71 8.80 -8.89
CA MET A 63 9.97 7.63 -8.05
C MET A 63 11.45 7.58 -7.61
N MET A 64 12.38 7.79 -8.56
CA MET A 64 13.82 7.83 -8.28
C MET A 64 14.21 9.00 -7.39
N HIS A 65 13.61 10.18 -7.57
CA HIS A 65 13.86 11.34 -6.71
C HIS A 65 13.35 11.11 -5.28
N GLU A 66 12.27 10.36 -5.09
CA GLU A 66 11.76 10.00 -3.77
C GLU A 66 12.62 8.95 -3.05
N SER A 67 13.25 8.03 -3.79
CA SER A 67 14.13 6.99 -3.23
C SER A 67 15.59 7.41 -3.06
N GLY A 68 16.04 8.42 -3.79
CA GLY A 68 17.46 8.68 -4.00
C GLY A 68 18.03 7.79 -5.11
N ASP A 69 19.11 8.25 -5.73
CA ASP A 69 19.63 7.70 -7.00
C ASP A 69 19.88 6.18 -6.99
N ASN A 70 20.17 5.59 -5.82
CA ASN A 70 20.36 4.15 -5.64
C ASN A 70 19.53 3.62 -4.47
N MET A 71 18.49 2.85 -4.74
CA MET A 71 17.65 2.25 -3.70
C MET A 71 18.23 0.90 -3.25
N THR A 72 18.71 0.82 -2.01
CA THR A 72 19.11 -0.45 -1.38
C THR A 72 17.91 -1.16 -0.78
N TYR A 73 18.01 -2.48 -0.57
CA TYR A 73 16.96 -3.25 0.12
C TYR A 73 16.60 -2.66 1.50
N MET A 74 17.59 -2.19 2.26
CA MET A 74 17.34 -1.52 3.55
C MET A 74 16.58 -0.20 3.39
N LEU A 75 16.86 0.56 2.34
CA LEU A 75 16.13 1.80 2.04
C LEU A 75 14.70 1.50 1.58
N PHE A 76 14.51 0.49 0.75
CA PHE A 76 13.19 -0.01 0.34
C PHE A 76 12.34 -0.42 1.54
N LEU A 77 12.88 -1.23 2.45
CA LEU A 77 12.20 -1.60 3.70
C LEU A 77 11.89 -0.39 4.58
N THR A 78 12.80 0.58 4.63
CA THR A 78 12.58 1.83 5.39
C THR A 78 11.44 2.64 4.79
N MET A 79 11.40 2.82 3.47
CA MET A 79 10.33 3.56 2.78
C MET A 79 8.97 2.91 3.00
N ILE A 80 8.88 1.58 2.91
CA ILE A 80 7.65 0.84 3.16
C ILE A 80 7.25 0.92 4.65
N GLY A 81 8.20 0.72 5.55
CA GLY A 81 7.96 0.84 6.99
C GLY A 81 7.48 2.24 7.38
N GLU A 82 8.06 3.30 6.81
CA GLU A 82 7.64 4.68 7.03
C GLU A 82 6.20 4.91 6.53
N ARG A 83 5.86 4.43 5.32
CA ARG A 83 4.49 4.53 4.79
C ARG A 83 3.48 3.78 5.67
N LEU A 84 3.81 2.58 6.13
CA LEU A 84 2.96 1.79 7.05
C LEU A 84 2.84 2.40 8.45
N SER A 85 3.85 3.16 8.88
CA SER A 85 3.85 3.87 10.16
C SER A 85 2.91 5.08 10.18
N CYS A 86 2.63 5.66 9.01
CA CYS A 86 1.64 6.72 8.87
C CYS A 86 0.20 6.21 8.86
N THR A 87 -0.01 4.91 8.68
CA THR A 87 -1.34 4.30 8.72
C THR A 87 -1.76 4.07 10.16
N ASP A 88 -2.99 4.45 10.51
CA ASP A 88 -3.58 4.24 11.83
C ASP A 88 -3.57 2.76 12.24
N SER A 89 -3.79 2.47 13.53
CA SER A 89 -3.86 1.07 13.97
C SER A 89 -5.06 0.37 13.36
N GLU A 90 -4.97 -0.96 13.15
CA GLU A 90 -6.12 -1.75 12.64
C GLU A 90 -7.39 -1.51 13.46
N LYS A 91 -7.24 -1.32 14.79
CA LYS A 91 -8.35 -1.02 15.69
C LYS A 91 -8.98 0.34 15.41
N ASP A 92 -8.17 1.36 15.15
CA ASP A 92 -8.68 2.70 14.87
C ASP A 92 -9.36 2.77 13.51
N ILE A 93 -8.79 2.10 12.50
CA ILE A 93 -9.41 1.94 11.17
C ILE A 93 -10.74 1.19 11.29
N PHE A 94 -10.77 0.08 12.03
CA PHE A 94 -11.99 -0.67 12.27
C PHE A 94 -13.06 0.16 12.98
N ASN A 95 -12.68 0.93 14.01
CA ASN A 95 -13.60 1.81 14.72
C ASN A 95 -14.17 2.91 13.82
N ALA A 96 -13.35 3.49 12.94
CA ALA A 96 -13.81 4.48 11.96
C ALA A 96 -14.78 3.85 10.93
N LEU A 97 -14.50 2.64 10.44
CA LEU A 97 -15.41 1.92 9.54
C LEU A 97 -16.74 1.57 10.21
N LYS A 98 -16.73 1.30 11.52
CA LYS A 98 -17.94 1.00 12.30
C LYS A 98 -18.89 2.19 12.40
N GLU A 99 -18.42 3.43 12.22
CA GLU A 99 -19.30 4.60 12.15
C GLU A 99 -20.25 4.57 10.93
N PHE A 100 -19.93 3.78 9.90
CA PHE A 100 -20.78 3.56 8.73
C PHE A 100 -21.71 2.34 8.87
N ASP A 101 -21.57 1.56 9.95
CA ASP A 101 -22.38 0.36 10.22
C ASP A 101 -23.59 0.71 11.10
N ASP A 102 -24.63 1.24 10.48
CA ASP A 102 -25.89 1.61 11.15
C ASP A 102 -26.59 0.40 11.81
N ILE A 103 -26.35 -0.82 11.30
CA ILE A 103 -27.01 -2.05 11.73
C ILE A 103 -26.24 -2.70 12.90
N GLY A 104 -24.95 -2.44 13.01
CA GLY A 104 -24.07 -2.95 14.06
C GLY A 104 -23.67 -4.43 13.87
N ASP A 105 -23.82 -4.98 12.66
CA ASP A 105 -23.49 -6.38 12.36
C ASP A 105 -22.06 -6.58 11.84
N GLY A 106 -21.25 -5.51 11.84
CA GLY A 106 -19.87 -5.50 11.38
C GLY A 106 -19.74 -5.40 9.86
N LYS A 107 -20.84 -5.14 9.14
CA LYS A 107 -20.84 -5.01 7.68
C LYS A 107 -21.42 -3.68 7.21
N ILE A 108 -20.75 -3.03 6.28
CA ILE A 108 -21.19 -1.74 5.70
C ILE A 108 -21.67 -1.92 4.26
N ASP A 109 -22.55 -1.05 3.80
CA ASP A 109 -23.04 -1.10 2.42
C ASP A 109 -21.94 -0.67 1.43
N GLU A 110 -21.71 -1.47 0.38
CA GLU A 110 -20.67 -1.19 -0.61
C GLU A 110 -20.93 0.10 -1.37
N SER A 111 -22.19 0.33 -1.78
CA SER A 111 -22.55 1.49 -2.58
C SER A 111 -22.36 2.80 -1.81
N MET A 112 -22.68 2.77 -0.51
CA MET A 112 -22.46 3.89 0.40
C MET A 112 -20.97 4.19 0.55
N LEU A 113 -20.15 3.20 0.92
CA LEU A 113 -18.72 3.43 1.11
C LEU A 113 -18.05 3.88 -0.19
N ARG A 114 -18.41 3.27 -1.32
CA ARG A 114 -17.91 3.68 -2.65
C ARG A 114 -18.20 5.15 -2.92
N HIS A 115 -19.43 5.59 -2.72
CA HIS A 115 -19.83 6.98 -2.91
C HIS A 115 -19.02 7.92 -2.01
N TRP A 116 -18.81 7.57 -0.73
CA TRP A 116 -17.97 8.37 0.16
C TRP A 116 -16.51 8.43 -0.30
N LEU A 117 -15.92 7.32 -0.73
CA LEU A 117 -14.54 7.25 -1.21
C LEU A 117 -14.32 8.01 -2.53
N THR A 118 -15.34 8.11 -3.38
CA THR A 118 -15.25 8.82 -4.67
C THR A 118 -15.67 10.29 -4.59
N GLU A 119 -16.64 10.66 -3.74
CA GLU A 119 -17.21 12.01 -3.68
C GLU A 119 -16.76 12.83 -2.47
N LYS A 120 -16.38 12.19 -1.35
CA LYS A 120 -16.05 12.84 -0.08
C LYS A 120 -14.63 12.48 0.37
N GLY A 121 -13.64 13.19 -0.17
CA GLY A 121 -12.24 13.05 0.25
C GLY A 121 -11.25 13.41 -0.86
N SER A 122 -10.02 12.89 -0.74
CA SER A 122 -9.08 12.80 -1.86
C SER A 122 -9.66 11.79 -2.85
N CYS A 123 -10.29 12.29 -3.93
CA CYS A 123 -11.04 11.51 -4.90
C CYS A 123 -10.24 10.29 -5.37
N MET A 124 -10.59 9.12 -4.85
CA MET A 124 -10.00 7.86 -5.27
C MET A 124 -10.67 7.44 -6.58
N SER A 125 -9.92 6.89 -7.53
CA SER A 125 -10.52 6.45 -8.79
C SER A 125 -11.44 5.24 -8.55
N ASN A 126 -12.41 5.02 -9.45
CA ASN A 126 -13.27 3.84 -9.33
C ASN A 126 -12.46 2.53 -9.37
N ASP A 127 -11.34 2.51 -10.09
CA ASP A 127 -10.45 1.35 -10.20
C ASP A 127 -9.72 1.10 -8.88
N ASP A 128 -9.23 2.15 -8.21
CA ASP A 128 -8.59 2.05 -6.90
C ASP A 128 -9.59 1.60 -5.82
N VAL A 129 -10.83 2.09 -5.87
CA VAL A 129 -11.91 1.62 -4.99
C VAL A 129 -12.22 0.15 -5.23
N ASN A 130 -12.32 -0.27 -6.50
CA ASN A 130 -12.53 -1.68 -6.85
C ASN A 130 -11.41 -2.56 -6.28
N LEU A 131 -10.16 -2.12 -6.41
CA LEU A 131 -9.01 -2.85 -5.90
C LEU A 131 -9.02 -2.94 -4.36
N LEU A 132 -9.36 -1.83 -3.69
CA LEU A 132 -9.46 -1.78 -2.23
C LEU A 132 -10.52 -2.76 -1.71
N LEU A 133 -11.71 -2.76 -2.32
CA LEU A 133 -12.86 -3.55 -1.86
C LEU A 133 -12.83 -5.01 -2.32
N LYS A 134 -11.98 -5.35 -3.29
CA LYS A 134 -11.83 -6.72 -3.80
C LYS A 134 -11.56 -7.70 -2.65
N GLY A 135 -12.34 -8.78 -2.59
CA GLY A 135 -12.20 -9.82 -1.57
C GLY A 135 -12.79 -9.48 -0.19
N CYS A 136 -13.30 -8.25 0.01
CA CYS A 136 -13.96 -7.85 1.26
C CYS A 136 -15.48 -7.70 1.13
N VAL A 137 -16.03 -7.83 -0.08
CA VAL A 137 -17.46 -7.66 -0.39
C VAL A 137 -18.14 -9.03 -0.51
N GLU A 138 -19.21 -9.23 0.25
CA GLU A 138 -20.13 -10.37 0.14
C GLU A 138 -21.57 -9.85 0.03
N ASN A 139 -22.28 -10.20 -1.06
CA ASN A 139 -23.68 -9.79 -1.29
C ASN A 139 -23.90 -8.26 -1.20
N GLY A 140 -22.97 -7.45 -1.70
CA GLY A 140 -23.04 -5.98 -1.68
C GLY A 140 -22.76 -5.36 -0.31
N ARG A 141 -22.28 -6.15 0.66
CA ARG A 141 -21.88 -5.67 1.98
C ARG A 141 -20.41 -5.97 2.23
N ILE A 142 -19.70 -5.00 2.77
CA ILE A 142 -18.26 -5.07 3.05
C ILE A 142 -18.06 -5.47 4.51
N ASP A 143 -17.22 -6.47 4.75
CA ASP A 143 -16.78 -6.82 6.10
C ASP A 143 -15.75 -5.81 6.63
N CYS A 144 -16.12 -5.06 7.68
CA CYS A 144 -15.30 -3.97 8.23
C CYS A 144 -13.96 -4.46 8.76
N ARG A 145 -13.92 -5.66 9.32
CA ARG A 145 -12.70 -6.24 9.88
C ARG A 145 -11.73 -6.58 8.76
N SER A 146 -12.22 -7.27 7.73
CA SER A 146 -11.45 -7.66 6.56
C SER A 146 -10.90 -6.45 5.82
N LEU A 147 -11.72 -5.39 5.66
CA LEU A 147 -11.27 -4.13 5.06
C LEU A 147 -10.22 -3.43 5.93
N ALA A 148 -10.39 -3.36 7.26
CA ALA A 148 -9.41 -2.76 8.16
C ALA A 148 -8.07 -3.50 8.15
N THR A 149 -8.10 -4.83 8.17
CA THR A 149 -6.91 -5.67 8.04
C THR A 149 -6.24 -5.42 6.68
N LYS A 150 -7.00 -5.39 5.58
CA LYS A 150 -6.48 -5.12 4.23
C LYS A 150 -5.86 -3.73 4.10
N MET A 151 -6.48 -2.71 4.69
CA MET A 151 -5.93 -1.34 4.70
C MET A 151 -4.64 -1.23 5.52
N LYS A 152 -4.50 -1.99 6.60
CA LYS A 152 -3.30 -1.95 7.46
C LYS A 152 -2.15 -2.80 6.92
N TYR A 153 -2.46 -3.99 6.40
CA TYR A 153 -1.46 -5.02 6.10
C TYR A 153 -1.35 -5.38 4.62
N GLY A 154 -2.25 -4.88 3.77
CA GLY A 154 -2.36 -5.27 2.36
C GLY A 154 -3.22 -6.52 2.15
N GLU A 155 -3.28 -7.04 0.92
CA GLU A 155 -3.90 -8.34 0.67
C GLU A 155 -3.06 -9.45 1.32
N ILE A 156 -3.62 -10.11 2.32
CA ILE A 156 -3.03 -11.33 2.87
C ILE A 156 -3.39 -12.46 1.90
N ILE A 157 -2.43 -12.84 1.05
CA ILE A 157 -2.55 -14.03 0.22
C ILE A 157 -2.54 -15.22 1.20
N THR A 158 -3.72 -15.72 1.53
CA THR A 158 -3.85 -17.00 2.20
C THR A 158 -3.80 -18.06 1.11
N GLU A 159 -2.76 -18.89 1.14
CA GLU A 159 -2.61 -20.07 0.27
C GLU A 159 -3.81 -21.02 0.34
#